data_AF-A0A924KK16-F1
#
_entry.id   AF-A0A924KK16-F1
#
_cell.length_a   1.000
_cell.length_b   1.000
_cell.length_c   1.000
_cell.angle_alpha   90.00
_cell.angle_beta   90.00
_cell.angle_gamma   90.00
#
_symmetry.space_group_name_H-M   'P 1'
#
loop_
_entity.id
_entity.type
_entity.pdbx_description
1 polymer ?
#
loop_
_entity_poly.entity_id
_entity_poly.type
_entity_poly.pdbx_seq_one_letter_code
_entity_poly.pdbx_strand_id
1 'polypeptide(L)'
;MNIETIRIKNFKALRDVEITNVPAYCVFVGRNGTGKTTLFRVFAFLKNCLAKNVRTALNIEGGRNGLKEVLSRGHEKEDLEIEIQFRLNIAGTNRLVTYRLEIGGTPDKGTIVKREILRYKRGRHGSPFHF
;
A
#
# COMPACT_ATOMS: atom_id res chain seq x y z
N MET A 1 -2.20 13.37 9.43
CA MET A 1 -1.36 12.16 9.27
C MET A 1 -0.16 12.55 8.44
N ASN A 2 1.06 12.38 8.94
CA ASN A 2 2.28 12.67 8.17
C ASN A 2 2.88 11.35 7.68
N ILE A 3 2.91 11.13 6.38
CA ILE A 3 3.50 9.94 5.75
C ILE A 3 4.99 10.22 5.58
N GLU A 4 5.84 9.33 6.08
CA GLU A 4 7.31 9.45 5.95
C GLU A 4 7.85 8.58 4.81
N THR A 5 7.27 7.39 4.62
CA THR A 5 7.72 6.42 3.61
C THR A 5 6.53 5.71 2.96
N ILE A 6 6.62 5.46 1.66
CA ILE A 6 5.69 4.65 0.89
C ILE A 6 6.50 3.67 0.05
N ARG A 7 6.20 2.38 0.16
CA ARG A 7 6.75 1.34 -0.71
C ARG A 7 5.61 0.58 -1.38
N ILE A 8 5.71 0.46 -2.70
CA ILE A 8 4.68 -0.16 -3.54
C ILE A 8 5.39 -1.16 -4.45
N LYS A 9 4.90 -2.40 -4.48
CA LYS A 9 5.30 -3.39 -5.47
C LYS A 9 4.11 -3.94 -6.20
N ASN A 10 4.28 -4.11 -7.50
CA ASN A 10 3.34 -4.78 -8.38
C ASN A 10 1.94 -4.13 -8.42
N PHE A 11 1.85 -2.79 -8.46
CA PHE A 11 0.58 -2.05 -8.59
C PHE A 11 0.55 -1.25 -9.90
N LYS A 12 -0.07 -1.80 -10.93
CA LYS A 12 -0.25 -1.21 -12.27
C LYS A 12 1.07 -0.71 -12.88
N ALA A 13 1.25 0.60 -12.98
CA ALA A 13 2.47 1.21 -13.51
C ALA A 13 3.62 1.26 -12.47
N LEU A 14 3.33 0.98 -11.20
CA LEU A 14 4.28 1.04 -10.10
C LEU A 14 4.78 -0.38 -9.80
N ARG A 15 5.84 -0.76 -10.52
CA ARG A 15 6.39 -2.10 -10.44
C ARG A 15 7.15 -2.35 -9.14
N ASP A 16 8.10 -1.47 -8.82
CA ASP A 16 8.80 -1.41 -7.54
C ASP A 16 9.15 0.07 -7.31
N VAL A 17 8.45 0.70 -6.38
CA VAL A 17 8.58 2.12 -6.10
C VAL A 17 8.72 2.30 -4.60
N GLU A 18 9.76 3.02 -4.21
CA GLU A 18 10.00 3.43 -2.83
C GLU A 18 10.21 4.93 -2.78
N ILE A 19 9.42 5.62 -1.96
CA ILE A 19 9.53 7.05 -1.70
C ILE A 19 9.78 7.18 -0.20
N THR A 20 10.95 7.69 0.15
CA THR A 20 11.37 7.92 1.54
C THR A 20 11.45 9.41 1.83
N ASN A 21 11.45 9.76 3.11
CA ASN A 21 11.60 11.15 3.58
C ASN A 21 10.58 12.10 2.95
N VAL A 22 9.33 11.65 2.82
CA VAL A 22 8.25 12.44 2.22
C VAL A 22 8.03 13.70 3.08
N PRO A 23 8.21 14.91 2.52
CA PRO A 23 7.98 16.15 3.25
C PRO A 23 6.49 16.42 3.44
N ALA A 24 6.15 17.31 4.39
CA ALA A 24 4.77 17.73 4.63
C ALA A 24 4.09 18.34 3.38
N TYR A 25 4.89 18.93 2.49
CA TYR A 25 4.46 19.42 1.18
C TYR A 25 5.33 18.80 0.08
N CYS A 26 4.71 17.98 -0.77
CA CYS A 26 5.39 17.24 -1.83
C CYS A 26 4.65 17.41 -3.16
N VAL A 27 5.39 17.60 -4.26
CA VAL A 27 4.86 17.72 -5.62
C VAL A 27 5.49 16.66 -6.50
N PHE A 28 4.66 15.86 -7.19
CA PHE A 28 5.11 14.83 -8.12
C PHE A 28 5.00 15.32 -9.56
N VAL A 29 6.13 15.52 -10.24
CA VAL A 29 6.21 16.01 -11.63
C VAL A 29 6.79 14.92 -12.54
N GLY A 30 6.28 14.80 -13.76
CA GLY A 30 6.81 13.87 -14.76
C GLY A 30 5.95 13.83 -16.03
N ARG A 31 6.38 13.08 -17.04
CA ARG A 31 5.64 12.92 -18.31
C ARG A 31 4.29 12.22 -18.12
N ASN A 32 3.39 12.34 -19.09
CA ASN A 32 2.13 11.57 -19.06
C ASN A 32 2.41 10.07 -19.10
N GLY A 33 1.61 9.29 -18.36
CA GLY A 33 1.75 7.83 -18.29
C GLY A 33 2.81 7.31 -17.32
N THR A 34 3.61 8.15 -16.63
CA THR A 34 4.67 7.69 -15.71
C THR A 34 4.18 7.20 -14.34
N GLY A 35 2.88 6.94 -14.17
CA GLY A 35 2.34 6.41 -12.91
C GLY A 35 2.01 7.43 -11.81
N LYS A 36 2.06 8.74 -12.07
CA LYS A 36 1.67 9.77 -11.08
C LYS A 36 0.25 9.59 -10.54
N THR A 37 -0.74 9.46 -11.43
CA THR A 37 -2.13 9.18 -11.03
C THR A 37 -2.22 7.84 -10.31
N THR A 38 -1.46 6.83 -10.75
CA THR A 38 -1.40 5.51 -10.11
C THR A 38 -0.93 5.60 -8.66
N LEU A 39 0.05 6.46 -8.35
CA LEU A 39 0.52 6.68 -6.98
C LEU A 39 -0.63 7.16 -6.07
N PHE A 40 -1.45 8.10 -6.53
CA PHE A 40 -2.61 8.55 -5.77
C PHE A 40 -3.71 7.47 -5.67
N ARG A 41 -3.85 6.63 -6.69
CA ARG A 41 -4.79 5.49 -6.65
C ARG A 41 -4.42 4.47 -5.57
N VAL A 42 -3.15 4.34 -5.17
CA VAL A 42 -2.76 3.47 -4.05
C VAL A 42 -3.43 3.91 -2.75
N PHE A 43 -3.51 5.21 -2.46
CA PHE A 43 -4.23 5.69 -1.27
C PHE A 43 -5.73 5.46 -1.37
N ALA A 44 -6.32 5.67 -2.54
CA ALA A 44 -7.74 5.37 -2.77
C ALA A 44 -8.02 3.87 -2.59
N PHE A 45 -7.11 3.01 -3.06
CA PHE A 45 -7.19 1.57 -2.89
C PHE A 45 -7.15 1.17 -1.40
N LEU A 46 -6.15 1.65 -0.65
CA LEU A 46 -6.05 1.41 0.80
C LEU A 46 -7.30 1.90 1.56
N LYS A 47 -7.80 3.10 1.22
CA LYS A 47 -9.06 3.62 1.78
C LYS A 47 -10.23 2.67 1.51
N ASN A 48 -10.35 2.17 0.28
CA ASN A 48 -11.43 1.26 -0.09
C ASN A 48 -11.32 -0.11 0.58
N CYS A 49 -10.09 -0.62 0.79
CA CYS A 49 -9.84 -1.83 1.56
C CYS A 49 -10.36 -1.65 3.00
N LEU A 50 -10.00 -0.54 3.65
CA LEU A 50 -10.40 -0.24 5.02
C LEU A 50 -11.91 0.03 5.16
N ALA A 51 -12.49 0.79 4.23
CA ALA A 51 -13.90 1.17 4.30
C ALA A 51 -14.85 0.01 3.94
N LYS A 52 -14.36 -0.99 3.20
CA LYS A 52 -15.14 -2.14 2.74
C LYS A 52 -14.36 -3.42 2.98
N ASN A 53 -13.68 -3.92 1.95
CA ASN A 53 -12.78 -5.06 2.01
C ASN A 53 -11.92 -5.10 0.74
N VAL A 54 -10.89 -5.93 0.75
CA VAL A 54 -9.94 -6.08 -0.37
C VAL A 54 -10.62 -6.48 -1.67
N ARG A 55 -11.59 -7.40 -1.63
CA ARG A 55 -12.29 -7.87 -2.84
C ARG A 55 -13.05 -6.73 -3.51
N THR A 56 -13.77 -5.93 -2.74
CA THR A 56 -14.48 -4.76 -3.27
C THR A 56 -13.52 -3.68 -3.74
N ALA A 57 -12.42 -3.44 -3.04
CA ALA A 57 -11.39 -2.50 -3.47
C ALA A 57 -10.77 -2.89 -4.81
N LEU A 58 -10.48 -4.18 -5.01
CA LEU A 58 -9.99 -4.73 -6.28
C LEU A 58 -11.03 -4.61 -7.40
N ASN A 59 -12.31 -4.84 -7.11
CA ASN A 59 -13.37 -4.65 -8.10
C ASN A 59 -13.51 -3.17 -8.51
N ILE A 60 -13.33 -2.22 -7.58
CA ILE A 60 -13.32 -0.78 -7.89
C ILE A 60 -12.09 -0.43 -8.74
N GLU A 61 -10.93 -0.99 -8.41
CA GLU A 61 -9.66 -0.59 -9.01
C GLU A 61 -9.38 -1.28 -10.36
N GLY A 62 -9.75 -2.56 -10.48
CA GLY A 62 -9.49 -3.45 -11.62
C GLY A 62 -10.75 -3.97 -12.33
N GLY A 63 -11.95 -3.56 -11.90
CA GLY A 63 -13.20 -3.96 -12.54
C GLY A 63 -13.46 -5.46 -12.47
N ARG A 64 -13.99 -6.04 -13.56
CA ARG A 64 -14.28 -7.48 -13.68
C ARG A 64 -13.03 -8.36 -13.59
N ASN A 65 -11.86 -7.81 -13.92
CA ASN A 65 -10.59 -8.52 -13.91
C ASN A 65 -9.95 -8.55 -12.51
N GLY A 66 -10.49 -7.80 -11.54
CA GLY A 66 -10.05 -7.80 -10.14
C GLY A 66 -8.55 -7.63 -9.98
N LEU A 67 -7.91 -8.53 -9.22
CA LEU A 67 -6.47 -8.50 -8.95
C LEU A 67 -5.61 -8.47 -10.22
N LYS A 68 -5.97 -9.23 -11.26
CA LYS A 68 -5.17 -9.33 -12.49
C LYS A 68 -4.93 -7.97 -13.16
N GLU A 69 -5.91 -7.07 -13.10
CA GLU A 69 -5.81 -5.71 -13.67
C GLU A 69 -5.07 -4.73 -12.75
N VAL A 70 -4.95 -5.06 -11.46
CA VAL A 70 -4.21 -4.26 -10.48
C VAL A 70 -2.73 -4.61 -10.50
N LEU A 71 -2.36 -5.83 -10.84
CA LEU A 71 -0.96 -6.25 -10.94
C LEU A 71 -0.24 -5.54 -12.10
N SER A 72 1.08 -5.38 -11.97
CA SER A 72 1.90 -4.86 -13.08
C SER A 72 1.92 -5.87 -14.23
N ARG A 73 1.85 -5.37 -15.47
CA ARG A 73 1.86 -6.22 -16.67
C ARG A 73 3.10 -7.10 -16.70
N GLY A 74 2.92 -8.40 -16.98
CA GLY A 74 3.99 -9.40 -17.03
C GLY A 74 4.42 -9.93 -15.66
N HIS A 75 3.78 -9.48 -14.58
CA HIS A 75 4.08 -9.85 -13.20
C HIS A 75 2.85 -10.38 -12.45
N GLU A 76 1.94 -11.01 -13.18
CA GLU A 76 0.66 -11.53 -12.65
C GLU A 76 0.84 -12.70 -11.67
N LYS A 77 2.04 -13.29 -11.61
CA LYS A 77 2.41 -14.37 -10.68
C LYS A 77 2.96 -13.86 -9.35
N GLU A 78 3.20 -12.56 -9.24
CA GLU A 78 3.78 -11.95 -8.05
C GLU A 78 2.71 -11.26 -7.21
N ASP A 79 3.01 -11.09 -5.91
CA ASP A 79 2.08 -10.46 -4.99
C ASP A 79 2.10 -8.94 -5.11
N LEU A 80 0.96 -8.33 -4.82
CA LEU A 80 0.83 -6.89 -4.60
C LEU A 80 1.29 -6.57 -3.18
N GLU A 81 2.27 -5.68 -3.02
CA GLU A 81 2.71 -5.19 -1.71
C GLU A 81 2.52 -3.68 -1.62
N ILE A 82 1.89 -3.21 -0.54
CA ILE A 82 1.82 -1.81 -0.18
C ILE A 82 2.25 -1.67 1.28
N GLU A 83 3.32 -0.90 1.51
CA GLU A 83 3.78 -0.51 2.84
C GLU A 83 3.75 1.01 2.97
N ILE A 84 3.14 1.52 4.03
CA ILE A 84 3.16 2.94 4.38
C ILE A 84 3.70 3.12 5.80
N GLN A 85 4.59 4.08 5.97
CA GLN A 85 5.08 4.52 7.26
C GLN A 85 4.59 5.93 7.53
N PHE A 86 3.95 6.13 8.68
CA PHE A 86 3.36 7.41 9.03
C PHE A 86 3.37 7.64 10.53
N ARG A 87 3.32 8.91 10.91
CA ARG A 87 3.29 9.32 12.32
C ARG A 87 1.86 9.47 12.83
N LEU A 88 1.61 8.83 13.98
CA LEU A 88 0.37 8.95 14.76
C LEU A 88 0.69 9.30 16.21
N ASN A 89 -0.16 10.14 16.81
CA ASN A 89 -0.14 10.35 18.25
C ASN A 89 -0.86 9.17 18.92
N ILE A 90 -0.10 8.36 19.66
CA ILE A 90 -0.60 7.18 20.38
C ILE A 90 -0.13 7.29 21.83
N ALA A 91 -1.09 7.40 22.75
CA ALA A 91 -0.85 7.59 24.18
C ALA A 91 0.07 8.79 24.47
N GLY A 92 -0.21 9.95 23.84
CA GLY A 92 0.54 11.19 24.03
C GLY A 92 1.93 11.22 23.37
N THR A 93 2.36 10.13 22.73
CA THR A 93 3.65 10.06 22.05
C THR A 93 3.45 10.00 20.54
N ASN A 94 4.24 10.77 19.80
CA ASN A 94 4.25 10.70 18.35
C ASN A 94 5.06 9.49 17.89
N ARG A 95 4.39 8.43 17.42
CA ARG A 95 5.00 7.14 17.09
C ARG A 95 5.04 6.93 15.57
N LEU A 96 6.14 6.38 15.09
CA LEU A 96 6.23 5.87 13.72
C LEU A 96 5.51 4.52 13.65
N VAL A 97 4.48 4.48 12.81
CA VAL A 97 3.66 3.31 12.54
C VAL A 97 3.97 2.83 11.12
N THR A 98 4.14 1.52 10.95
CA THR A 98 4.22 0.87 9.64
C THR A 98 2.97 0.03 9.45
N TYR A 99 2.26 0.27 8.36
CA TYR A 99 1.21 -0.62 7.89
C TYR A 99 1.69 -1.30 6.61
N ARG A 100 1.57 -2.63 6.54
CA ARG A 100 1.92 -3.44 5.37
C ARG A 100 0.74 -4.31 4.99
N LEU A 101 0.37 -4.26 3.72
CA LEU A 101 -0.65 -5.09 3.09
C LEU A 101 -0.03 -5.84 1.92
N GLU A 102 -0.20 -7.16 1.92
CA GLU A 102 0.27 -8.07 0.89
C GLU A 102 -0.90 -8.90 0.38
N ILE A 103 -1.20 -8.75 -0.90
CA ILE A 103 -2.34 -9.38 -1.56
C ILE A 103 -1.81 -10.29 -2.65
N GLY A 104 -2.16 -11.56 -2.56
CA GLY A 104 -1.86 -12.55 -3.57
C GLY A 104 -3.13 -13.24 -4.06
N GLY A 105 -2.94 -14.32 -4.79
CA GLY A 105 -4.02 -15.18 -5.27
C GLY A 105 -3.62 -15.88 -6.55
N THR A 106 -4.33 -16.95 -6.88
CA THR A 106 -4.27 -17.56 -8.22
C THR A 106 -5.56 -17.29 -8.96
N PRO A 107 -5.56 -17.34 -10.31
CA PRO A 107 -6.79 -17.24 -11.10
C PRO A 107 -7.89 -18.20 -10.63
N ASP A 108 -7.49 -19.35 -10.08
CA ASP A 108 -8.37 -20.48 -9.72
C ASP A 108 -8.87 -20.41 -8.27
N LYS A 109 -8.09 -19.84 -7.35
CA LYS A 109 -8.43 -19.75 -5.91
C LYS A 109 -8.93 -18.38 -5.47
N GLY A 110 -8.89 -17.40 -6.36
CA GLY A 110 -9.30 -16.02 -6.07
C GLY A 110 -8.25 -15.25 -5.24
N THR A 111 -8.58 -13.98 -4.97
CA THR A 111 -7.71 -13.08 -4.19
C THR A 111 -7.68 -13.47 -2.72
N ILE A 112 -6.48 -13.50 -2.14
CA ILE A 112 -6.22 -13.70 -0.72
C ILE A 112 -5.36 -12.55 -0.16
N VAL A 113 -5.59 -12.18 1.10
CA VAL A 113 -4.63 -11.36 1.86
C VAL A 113 -3.59 -12.32 2.42
N LYS A 114 -2.37 -12.27 1.88
CA LYS A 114 -1.27 -13.12 2.36
C LYS A 114 -0.71 -12.62 3.67
N ARG A 115 -0.64 -11.29 3.82
CA ARG A 115 -0.09 -10.65 5.01
C ARG A 115 -0.72 -9.28 5.21
N GLU A 116 -1.15 -9.02 6.43
CA GLU A 116 -1.56 -7.69 6.87
C GLU A 116 -0.95 -7.45 8.24
N ILE A 117 -0.19 -6.36 8.38
CA ILE A 117 0.50 -6.03 9.63
C ILE A 117 0.35 -4.56 9.91
N LEU A 118 -0.04 -4.25 11.15
CA LEU A 118 0.19 -2.94 11.73
C LEU A 118 1.27 -3.06 12.82
N ARG A 119 2.36 -2.31 12.68
CA ARG A 119 3.43 -2.31 13.68
C ARG A 119 3.86 -0.91 14.09
N TYR A 120 4.16 -0.74 15.38
CA TYR A 120 4.80 0.46 15.89
C TYR A 120 5.62 0.13 17.15
N LYS A 121 6.61 0.97 17.46
CA LYS A 121 7.42 0.82 18.67
C LYS A 121 6.78 1.52 19.86
N ARG A 122 6.71 0.84 21.01
CA ARG A 122 6.18 1.38 22.28
C ARG A 122 7.21 2.20 23.09
N GLY A 123 8.50 2.13 22.75
CA GLY A 123 9.57 2.94 23.36
C GLY A 123 10.71 3.28 22.39
N ARG A 124 11.73 3.99 22.88
CA ARG A 124 12.94 4.38 22.11
C ARG A 124 13.82 3.16 21.74
N HIS A 125 13.79 2.13 22.57
CA HIS A 125 14.41 0.82 22.38
C HIS A 125 13.35 -0.30 22.34
N GLY A 126 13.68 -1.42 21.69
CA GLY A 126 12.82 -2.61 21.58
C GLY A 126 12.35 -2.95 20.15
N SER A 127 11.82 -4.16 19.99
CA SER A 127 11.21 -4.63 18.74
C SER A 127 9.83 -3.99 18.52
N PRO A 128 9.40 -3.76 17.27
CA PRO A 128 8.04 -3.34 16.97
C PRO A 128 7.04 -4.42 17.38
N PHE A 129 5.92 -4.02 17.98
CA PHE A 129 4.80 -4.94 18.22
C PHE A 129 4.06 -5.20 16.90
N HIS A 130 3.59 -6.43 16.72
CA HIS A 130 2.72 -6.82 15.61
C HIS A 130 1.28 -6.83 16.13
N PHE A 131 0.40 -6.13 15.43
CA PHE A 131 -1.05 -6.13 15.65
C PHE A 131 -1.73 -6.61 14.37
#